data_AF-A0AAV7XT63-F1
#
_entry.id   AF-A0AAV7XT63-F1
#
_cell.length_a   1.000
_cell.length_b   1.000
_cell.length_c   1.000
_cell.angle_alpha   90.00
_cell.angle_beta   90.00
_cell.angle_gamma   90.00
#
_symmetry.space_group_name_H-M   'P 1'
#
loop_
_entity.id
_entity.type
_entity.pdbx_description
1 polymer ?
#
loop_
_entity_poly.entity_id
_entity_poly.type
_entity_poly.pdbx_seq_one_letter_code
_entity_poly.pdbx_strand_id
1 'polypeptide(L)'
;MNEITKPNPELLGRLKDVYVSSSDPLPEISRKVDPRKPLPSERKSTHLEYNYVEPETRSPGFLSLLEAIQLLSQYQRDKKNNPVSKLAAEYNLKEKDVENVVEYFKLYTLVDSGQKSLGEANVSSYLVGESEESKNPLNVITAPEVMKKISEWKRGTPLFPKEEKDAKDNKSEEKK
;
A
#
# COMPACT_ATOMS: atom_id res chain seq x y z
N MET A 1 11.46 -4.73 -48.93
CA MET A 1 10.75 -4.48 -47.65
C MET A 1 10.89 -3.01 -47.25
N ASN A 2 10.20 -2.05 -47.89
CA ASN A 2 10.31 -0.62 -47.51
C ASN A 2 9.09 0.26 -47.89
N GLU A 3 7.90 -0.31 -48.09
CA GLU A 3 6.73 0.48 -48.52
C GLU A 3 5.68 0.73 -47.42
N ILE A 4 5.84 0.15 -46.22
CA ILE A 4 4.88 0.31 -45.11
C ILE A 4 5.17 1.57 -44.27
N THR A 5 6.39 2.13 -44.35
CA THR A 5 6.80 3.28 -43.52
C THR A 5 6.49 4.65 -44.14
N LYS A 6 6.09 4.72 -45.42
CA LYS A 6 5.74 5.98 -46.07
C LYS A 6 4.22 6.20 -45.99
N PRO A 7 3.76 7.33 -45.44
CA PRO A 7 2.33 7.62 -45.37
C PRO A 7 1.74 7.81 -46.77
N ASN A 8 0.70 7.04 -47.10
CA ASN A 8 -0.02 7.17 -48.37
C ASN A 8 -0.89 8.44 -48.34
N PRO A 9 -0.67 9.43 -49.23
CA PRO A 9 -1.39 10.70 -49.22
C PRO A 9 -2.89 10.55 -49.54
N GLU A 10 -3.27 9.55 -50.33
CA GLU A 10 -4.66 9.28 -50.69
C GLU A 10 -5.46 8.77 -49.48
N LEU A 11 -4.84 7.87 -48.71
CA LEU A 11 -5.42 7.35 -47.47
C LEU A 11 -5.53 8.45 -46.40
N LEU A 12 -4.51 9.30 -46.30
CA LEU A 12 -4.54 10.46 -45.41
C LEU A 12 -5.64 11.46 -45.77
N GLY A 13 -5.97 11.61 -47.05
CA GLY A 13 -7.12 12.40 -47.50
C GLY A 13 -8.43 11.82 -46.97
N ARG A 14 -8.66 10.52 -47.20
CA ARG A 14 -9.88 9.82 -46.74
C ARG A 14 -10.07 9.87 -45.22
N LEU A 15 -9.00 9.83 -44.45
CA LEU A 15 -9.06 9.90 -42.98
C LEU A 15 -9.45 11.30 -42.47
N LYS A 16 -9.17 12.37 -43.22
CA LYS A 16 -9.56 13.74 -42.85
C LYS A 16 -11.04 14.00 -43.12
N ASP A 17 -11.61 13.33 -44.12
CA ASP A 17 -13.00 13.52 -44.54
C ASP A 17 -14.02 12.81 -43.62
N VAL A 18 -13.56 11.85 -42.79
CA VAL A 18 -14.42 11.17 -41.82
C VAL A 18 -14.44 11.95 -40.51
N TYR A 19 -15.44 12.81 -40.36
CA TYR A 19 -15.75 13.45 -39.08
C TYR A 19 -17.02 12.84 -38.51
N VAL A 20 -16.96 12.33 -37.27
CA VAL A 20 -18.14 11.86 -36.54
C VAL A 20 -18.61 12.98 -35.63
N SER A 21 -19.71 13.65 -35.98
CA SER A 21 -20.41 14.51 -35.04
C SER A 21 -21.41 13.69 -34.23
N SER A 22 -21.03 13.27 -33.02
CA SER A 22 -22.01 12.74 -32.07
C SER A 22 -22.85 13.89 -31.55
N SER A 23 -24.02 14.10 -32.16
CA SER A 23 -25.09 14.86 -31.52
C SER A 23 -25.86 13.90 -30.63
N ASP A 24 -25.21 13.42 -29.56
CA ASP A 24 -25.95 12.82 -28.48
C ASP A 24 -26.67 13.98 -27.76
N PRO A 25 -28.02 14.04 -27.74
CA PRO A 25 -28.67 14.91 -26.79
C PRO A 25 -28.15 14.48 -25.43
N LEU A 26 -27.53 15.40 -24.67
CA LEU A 26 -27.24 15.13 -23.27
C LEU A 26 -28.57 14.65 -22.69
N PRO A 27 -28.65 13.42 -22.13
CA PRO A 27 -29.86 13.04 -21.44
C PRO A 27 -30.07 14.15 -20.41
N GLU A 28 -31.23 14.78 -20.43
CA GLU A 28 -31.66 15.62 -19.32
C GLU A 28 -31.71 14.65 -18.13
N ILE A 29 -30.62 14.62 -17.37
CA ILE A 29 -30.53 13.91 -16.10
C ILE A 29 -31.33 14.77 -15.12
N SER A 30 -32.62 14.93 -15.40
CA SER A 30 -33.67 15.14 -14.43
C SER A 30 -33.72 13.82 -13.63
N ARG A 31 -32.70 13.60 -12.80
CA ARG A 31 -32.82 12.76 -11.62
C ARG A 31 -33.91 13.44 -10.81
N LYS A 32 -35.16 13.05 -11.02
CA LYS A 32 -36.26 13.35 -10.10
C LYS A 32 -35.84 12.67 -8.80
N VAL A 33 -35.11 13.40 -7.96
CA VAL A 33 -34.75 12.96 -6.63
C VAL A 33 -36.08 12.77 -5.93
N ASP A 34 -36.48 11.51 -5.75
CA ASP A 34 -37.69 11.19 -5.02
C ASP A 34 -37.51 11.78 -3.60
N PRO A 35 -38.32 12.76 -3.18
CA PRO A 35 -38.18 13.35 -1.84
C PRO A 35 -38.39 12.32 -0.73
N ARG A 36 -38.99 11.16 -1.03
CA ARG A 36 -39.11 10.02 -0.10
C ARG A 36 -37.85 9.17 -0.02
N LYS A 37 -36.90 9.34 -0.94
CA LYS A 37 -35.60 8.64 -0.99
C LYS A 37 -34.48 9.64 -1.34
N PRO A 38 -34.14 10.56 -0.42
CA PRO A 38 -33.04 11.47 -0.63
C PRO A 38 -31.73 10.68 -0.82
N LEU A 39 -30.86 11.18 -1.70
CA LEU A 39 -29.51 10.64 -1.81
C LEU A 39 -28.78 10.84 -0.46
N PRO A 40 -27.91 9.91 -0.04
CA PRO A 40 -27.13 10.10 1.17
C PRO A 40 -26.23 11.33 1.02
N SER A 41 -26.50 12.40 1.79
CA SER A 41 -25.70 13.64 1.74
C SER A 41 -24.31 13.48 2.34
N GLU A 42 -24.15 12.53 3.26
CA GLU A 42 -22.88 12.25 3.93
C GLU A 42 -22.57 10.75 3.86
N ARG A 43 -21.36 10.43 3.39
CA ARG A 43 -20.79 9.10 3.54
C ARG A 43 -20.14 9.02 4.93
N LYS A 44 -20.88 8.52 5.92
CA LYS A 44 -20.27 8.16 7.20
C LYS A 44 -19.43 6.90 6.98
N SER A 45 -18.11 7.05 6.88
CA SER A 45 -17.21 5.91 7.02
C SER A 45 -17.18 5.56 8.50
N THR A 46 -17.86 4.49 8.90
CA THR A 46 -17.65 3.92 10.23
C THR A 46 -16.19 3.48 10.28
N HIS A 47 -15.37 4.11 11.12
CA HIS A 47 -13.98 3.72 11.31
C HIS A 47 -13.95 2.41 12.09
N LEU A 48 -14.12 1.30 11.36
CA LEU A 48 -13.97 -0.04 11.89
C LEU A 48 -12.48 -0.35 11.92
N GLU A 49 -11.97 -0.83 13.05
CA GLU A 49 -10.55 -1.13 13.27
C GLU A 49 -9.96 -2.03 12.18
N TYR A 50 -10.77 -2.94 11.63
CA TYR A 50 -10.41 -3.86 10.55
C TYR A 50 -11.21 -3.66 9.26
N ASN A 51 -11.94 -2.54 9.12
CA ASN A 51 -12.90 -2.34 8.02
C ASN A 51 -13.90 -3.50 7.85
N TYR A 52 -14.16 -4.23 8.95
CA TYR A 52 -14.99 -5.42 8.98
C TYR A 52 -16.11 -5.23 10.00
N VAL A 53 -17.34 -5.58 9.62
CA VAL A 53 -18.51 -5.56 10.50
C VAL A 53 -18.78 -6.97 10.98
N GLU A 54 -18.73 -7.17 12.29
CA GLU A 54 -19.08 -8.46 12.88
C GLU A 54 -20.60 -8.62 13.04
N PRO A 55 -21.12 -9.85 12.95
CA PRO A 55 -22.52 -10.12 13.25
C PRO A 55 -22.82 -9.94 14.75
N GLU A 56 -23.95 -9.28 15.07
CA GLU A 56 -24.39 -9.05 16.46
C GLU A 56 -24.73 -10.35 17.20
N THR A 57 -25.22 -11.36 16.48
CA THR A 57 -25.58 -12.66 17.06
C THR A 57 -24.74 -13.75 16.44
N ARG A 58 -24.22 -14.63 17.29
CA ARG A 58 -23.43 -15.80 16.87
C ARG A 58 -23.95 -17.07 17.49
N SER A 59 -23.89 -18.13 16.69
CA SER A 59 -24.20 -19.47 17.15
C SER A 59 -23.05 -20.00 18.02
N PRO A 60 -23.33 -20.85 19.02
CA PRO A 60 -22.29 -21.46 19.83
C PRO A 60 -21.33 -22.28 18.94
N GLY A 61 -20.04 -22.24 19.26
CA GLY A 61 -19.00 -22.89 18.46
C GLY A 61 -18.54 -22.11 17.22
N PHE A 62 -19.02 -20.87 17.02
CA PHE A 62 -18.52 -19.97 15.98
C PHE A 62 -17.68 -18.86 16.56
N LEU A 63 -16.45 -18.77 16.08
CA LEU A 63 -15.50 -17.72 16.45
C LEU A 63 -15.57 -16.58 15.44
N SER A 64 -15.73 -15.34 15.91
CA SER A 64 -15.63 -14.17 15.04
C SER A 64 -14.17 -13.79 14.77
N LEU A 65 -13.93 -12.84 13.87
CA LEU A 65 -12.58 -12.44 13.53
C LEU A 65 -11.92 -11.72 14.71
N LEU A 66 -12.64 -10.79 15.36
CA LEU A 66 -12.18 -10.07 16.53
C LEU A 66 -11.88 -11.02 17.69
N GLU A 67 -12.76 -12.00 17.91
CA GLU A 67 -12.52 -13.01 18.94
C GLU A 67 -11.35 -13.92 18.62
N ALA A 68 -11.15 -14.30 17.36
CA ALA A 68 -10.00 -15.08 16.95
C ALA A 68 -8.69 -14.32 17.24
N ILE A 69 -8.66 -13.02 16.92
CA ILE A 69 -7.54 -12.15 17.22
C ILE A 69 -7.33 -12.05 18.74
N GLN A 70 -8.40 -11.90 19.52
CA GLN A 70 -8.32 -11.82 20.98
C GLN A 70 -7.83 -13.14 21.60
N LEU A 71 -8.35 -14.28 21.15
CA LEU A 71 -7.93 -15.62 21.56
C LEU A 71 -6.45 -15.82 21.30
N LEU A 72 -5.99 -15.48 20.10
CA LEU A 72 -4.57 -15.56 19.73
C LEU A 72 -3.72 -14.64 20.61
N SER A 73 -4.16 -13.39 20.84
CA SER A 73 -3.48 -12.44 21.71
C SER A 73 -3.36 -12.95 23.14
N GLN A 74 -4.43 -13.49 23.72
CA GLN A 74 -4.43 -14.04 25.08
C GLN A 74 -3.50 -15.26 25.21
N TYR A 75 -3.50 -16.14 24.20
CA TYR A 75 -2.64 -17.31 24.17
C TYR A 75 -1.15 -16.94 23.99
N GLN A 76 -0.86 -15.94 23.14
CA GLN A 76 0.49 -15.44 22.90
C GLN A 76 1.05 -14.68 24.11
N ARG A 77 0.21 -13.92 24.83
CA ARG A 77 0.61 -13.19 26.05
C ARG A 77 1.03 -14.15 27.16
N ASP A 78 0.17 -15.10 27.52
CA ASP A 78 0.41 -16.00 28.66
C ASP A 78 -0.13 -17.41 28.42
N LYS A 79 0.65 -18.26 27.76
CA LYS A 79 0.29 -19.68 27.53
C LYS A 79 0.04 -20.47 28.82
N LYS A 80 0.66 -20.07 29.95
CA LYS A 80 0.46 -20.73 31.26
C LYS A 80 -0.90 -20.42 31.88
N ASN A 81 -1.34 -19.15 31.78
CA ASN A 81 -2.60 -18.69 32.37
C ASN A 81 -3.80 -18.93 31.44
N ASN A 82 -3.54 -19.06 30.13
CA ASN A 82 -4.52 -19.30 29.09
C ASN A 82 -4.22 -20.61 28.34
N PRO A 83 -4.35 -21.78 29.00
CA PRO A 83 -4.24 -23.06 28.31
C PRO A 83 -5.40 -23.25 27.33
N VAL A 84 -5.20 -24.11 26.33
CA VAL A 84 -6.19 -24.42 25.29
C VAL A 84 -7.55 -24.79 25.90
N SER A 85 -7.57 -25.63 26.94
CA SER A 85 -8.81 -26.08 27.60
C SER A 85 -9.62 -24.91 28.19
N LYS A 86 -8.95 -23.90 28.75
CA LYS A 86 -9.61 -22.70 29.28
C LYS A 86 -10.20 -21.85 28.15
N LEU A 87 -9.44 -21.63 27.08
CA LEU A 87 -9.90 -20.86 25.92
C LEU A 87 -11.06 -21.57 25.20
N ALA A 88 -11.01 -22.89 25.09
CA ALA A 88 -12.09 -23.69 24.53
C ALA A 88 -13.40 -23.51 25.30
N ALA A 89 -13.34 -23.50 26.64
CA ALA A 89 -14.50 -23.25 27.49
C ALA A 89 -15.00 -21.80 27.37
N GLU A 90 -14.11 -20.81 27.30
CA GLU A 90 -14.46 -19.38 27.19
C GLU A 90 -15.21 -19.06 25.89
N TYR A 91 -14.76 -19.63 24.77
CA TYR A 91 -15.32 -19.39 23.45
C TYR A 91 -16.33 -20.47 22.98
N ASN A 92 -16.72 -21.41 23.85
CA ASN A 92 -17.59 -22.56 23.52
C ASN A 92 -17.10 -23.35 22.30
N LEU A 93 -15.79 -23.53 22.17
CA LEU A 93 -15.14 -24.28 21.08
C LEU A 93 -14.69 -25.66 21.56
N LYS A 94 -14.44 -26.57 20.61
CA LYS A 94 -13.76 -27.83 20.92
C LYS A 94 -12.27 -27.56 21.10
N GLU A 95 -11.64 -28.27 22.04
CA GLU A 95 -10.21 -28.10 22.32
C GLU A 95 -9.36 -28.29 21.06
N LYS A 96 -9.70 -29.28 20.22
CA LYS A 96 -9.01 -29.55 18.96
C LYS A 96 -9.09 -28.37 17.97
N ASP A 97 -10.20 -27.65 17.95
CA ASP A 97 -10.36 -26.50 17.05
C ASP A 97 -9.49 -25.33 17.54
N VAL A 98 -9.40 -25.12 18.85
CA VAL A 98 -8.51 -24.13 19.46
C VAL A 98 -7.03 -24.48 19.23
N GLU A 99 -6.65 -25.76 19.34
CA GLU A 99 -5.30 -26.23 19.00
C GLU A 99 -4.94 -25.91 17.55
N ASN A 100 -5.84 -26.22 16.62
CA ASN A 100 -5.64 -25.92 15.19
C ASN A 100 -5.50 -24.41 14.95
N VAL A 101 -6.37 -23.60 15.57
CA VAL A 101 -6.29 -22.13 15.45
C VAL A 101 -4.92 -21.64 15.92
N VAL A 102 -4.48 -22.07 17.10
CA VAL A 102 -3.18 -21.68 17.65
C VAL A 102 -2.02 -22.16 16.77
N GLU A 103 -2.07 -23.39 16.26
CA GLU A 103 -0.99 -23.98 15.47
C GLU A 103 -0.82 -23.31 14.11
N TYR A 104 -1.94 -23.11 13.40
CA TYR A 104 -1.92 -22.57 12.04
C TYR A 104 -1.84 -21.04 11.99
N PHE A 105 -2.33 -20.34 13.01
CA PHE A 105 -2.33 -18.88 13.06
C PHE A 105 -1.19 -18.29 13.92
N LYS A 106 -0.21 -19.10 14.34
CA LYS A 106 0.99 -18.65 15.08
C LYS A 106 1.81 -17.56 14.39
N LEU A 107 1.67 -17.43 13.07
CA LEU A 107 2.39 -16.42 12.26
C LEU A 107 1.86 -15.00 12.47
N TYR A 108 0.64 -14.86 12.97
CA TYR A 108 0.04 -13.56 13.24
C TYR A 108 0.45 -13.11 14.63
N THR A 109 1.47 -12.26 14.72
CA THR A 109 1.87 -11.61 15.96
C THR A 109 1.11 -10.30 16.11
N LEU A 110 0.27 -10.20 17.13
CA LEU A 110 -0.41 -8.94 17.43
C LEU A 110 0.59 -8.04 18.18
N VAL A 111 1.04 -6.98 17.51
CA VAL A 111 1.89 -5.97 18.14
C VAL A 111 0.98 -4.95 18.81
N ASP A 112 0.80 -5.07 20.12
CA ASP A 112 0.12 -4.04 20.91
C ASP A 112 0.92 -2.74 20.80
N SER A 113 0.38 -1.74 20.11
CA SER A 113 1.03 -0.43 19.91
C SER A 113 1.25 0.38 21.19
N GLY A 114 0.90 -0.17 22.37
CA GLY A 114 1.07 0.42 23.69
C GLY A 114 2.03 -0.33 24.63
N GLN A 115 2.55 -1.51 24.25
CA GLN A 115 3.45 -2.30 25.08
C GLN A 115 4.83 -2.39 24.41
N LYS A 116 5.75 -1.51 24.84
CA LYS A 116 7.18 -1.66 24.56
C LYS A 116 7.71 -2.86 25.36
N SER A 117 7.62 -4.07 24.81
CA SER A 117 8.32 -5.24 25.37
C SER A 117 8.83 -6.18 24.28
N LEU A 118 10.10 -5.92 23.94
CA LEU A 118 11.19 -6.86 23.67
C LEU A 118 10.80 -8.25 23.15
N GLY A 119 10.87 -8.38 21.82
CA GLY A 119 10.89 -9.62 21.08
C GLY A 119 11.44 -9.37 19.68
N GLU A 120 12.71 -8.97 19.60
CA GLU A 120 13.44 -8.87 18.34
C GLU A 120 13.57 -10.27 17.72
N ALA A 121 12.69 -10.61 16.76
CA ALA A 121 12.99 -11.55 15.69
C ALA A 121 11.91 -11.51 14.59
N ASN A 122 12.28 -10.92 13.45
CA ASN A 122 11.80 -11.29 12.10
C ASN A 122 10.34 -11.00 11.70
N VAL A 123 9.86 -9.76 11.83
CA VAL A 123 8.66 -9.31 11.04
C VAL A 123 8.95 -8.06 10.18
N SER A 124 10.18 -7.55 10.19
CA SER A 124 10.51 -6.24 9.63
C SER A 124 10.96 -6.25 8.15
N SER A 125 10.19 -6.85 7.23
CA SER A 125 10.46 -6.62 5.79
C SER A 125 9.25 -6.44 4.89
N TYR A 126 8.01 -6.63 5.38
CA TYR A 126 6.82 -6.54 4.53
C TYR A 126 5.82 -5.44 4.91
N LEU A 127 6.04 -4.70 6.00
CA LEU A 127 5.11 -3.64 6.46
C LEU A 127 5.75 -2.25 6.62
N VAL A 128 6.98 -2.05 6.15
CA VAL A 128 7.57 -0.72 6.03
C VAL A 128 7.53 -0.32 4.56
N GLY A 129 6.36 0.15 4.11
CA GLY A 129 6.31 1.10 3.00
C GLY A 129 6.88 2.40 3.54
N GLU A 130 8.17 2.64 3.27
CA GLU A 130 8.87 3.85 3.65
C GLU A 130 8.22 5.07 2.98
N SER A 131 7.41 5.82 3.74
CA SER A 131 7.31 7.27 3.54
C SER A 131 8.42 7.90 4.37
N GLU A 132 9.61 8.03 3.78
CA GLU A 132 10.69 8.85 4.36
C GLU A 132 10.32 10.33 4.30
N GLU A 133 9.45 10.79 5.19
CA GLU A 133 9.13 12.22 5.28
C GLU A 133 8.73 12.65 6.70
N SER A 134 9.54 12.34 7.71
CA SER A 134 9.30 12.94 9.05
C SER A 134 10.51 13.04 9.99
N LYS A 135 11.75 13.07 9.49
CA LYS A 135 12.94 13.23 10.37
C LYS A 135 13.85 14.40 10.05
N ASN A 136 13.34 15.44 9.39
CA ASN A 136 14.05 16.72 9.33
C ASN A 136 13.28 17.75 10.15
N PRO A 137 13.87 18.37 11.19
CA PRO A 137 13.23 19.53 11.80
C PRO A 137 13.08 20.57 10.69
N LEU A 138 11.86 21.10 10.54
CA LEU A 138 11.46 22.07 9.53
C LEU A 138 12.59 23.06 9.24
N ASN A 139 13.33 22.81 8.16
CA ASN A 139 14.35 23.72 7.71
C ASN A 139 13.58 24.86 7.05
N VAL A 140 13.37 25.96 7.78
CA VAL A 140 12.72 27.16 7.26
C VAL A 140 13.66 27.74 6.20
N ILE A 141 13.50 27.28 4.96
CA ILE A 141 14.32 27.78 3.86
C ILE A 141 13.92 29.23 3.65
N THR A 142 14.84 30.13 4.00
CA THR A 142 14.61 31.56 3.91
C THR A 142 14.76 31.96 2.43
N ALA A 143 13.79 32.72 1.90
CA ALA A 143 13.69 33.10 0.47
C ALA A 143 15.02 33.46 -0.27
N PRO A 144 16.00 34.16 0.32
CA PRO A 144 17.30 34.39 -0.32
C PRO A 144 18.09 33.12 -0.67
N GLU A 145 17.94 32.04 0.10
CA GLU A 145 18.68 30.79 -0.09
C GLU A 145 18.11 29.97 -1.26
N VAL A 146 16.77 29.98 -1.43
CA VAL A 146 16.09 29.37 -2.57
C VAL A 146 16.50 30.05 -3.88
N MET A 147 16.55 31.38 -3.88
CA MET A 147 16.91 32.17 -5.06
C MET A 147 18.36 31.93 -5.51
N LYS A 148 19.27 31.71 -4.55
CA LYS A 148 20.66 31.36 -4.84
C LYS A 148 20.76 29.98 -5.51
N LYS A 149 20.04 28.99 -4.98
CA LYS A 149 20.00 27.62 -5.53
C LYS A 149 19.44 27.57 -6.95
N ILE A 150 18.41 28.38 -7.24
CA ILE A 150 17.83 28.50 -8.59
C ILE A 150 18.82 29.15 -9.57
N SER A 151 19.60 30.15 -9.13
CA SER A 151 20.62 30.77 -9.99
C SER A 151 21.80 29.85 -10.30
N GLU A 152 22.11 28.92 -9.40
CA GLU A 152 23.12 27.88 -9.58
C GLU A 152 22.63 26.82 -10.57
N TRP A 153 21.34 26.45 -10.55
CA TRP A 153 20.75 25.52 -11.51
C TRP A 153 20.70 26.04 -12.95
N LYS A 154 20.60 27.36 -13.14
CA LYS A 154 20.70 27.96 -14.48
C LYS A 154 22.12 27.90 -15.06
N ARG A 155 23.14 27.59 -14.25
CA ARG A 155 24.53 27.38 -14.68
C ARG A 155 24.81 25.88 -14.70
N GLY A 156 24.24 25.20 -15.69
CA GLY A 156 24.16 23.74 -15.79
C GLY A 156 25.40 22.97 -15.32
N THR A 157 25.25 22.27 -14.19
CA THR A 157 26.14 21.19 -13.77
C THR A 157 25.56 19.85 -14.24
N PRO A 158 26.34 18.97 -14.87
CA PRO A 158 25.82 17.71 -15.40
C PRO A 158 25.50 16.74 -14.27
N LEU A 159 24.35 16.05 -14.40
CA LEU A 159 23.75 15.19 -13.37
C LEU A 159 24.43 13.83 -13.14
N PHE A 160 25.59 13.56 -13.75
CA PHE A 160 26.28 12.28 -13.58
C PHE A 160 27.79 12.49 -13.38
N PRO A 161 28.43 11.78 -12.44
CA PRO A 161 29.88 11.76 -12.33
C PRO A 161 30.46 11.19 -13.64
N LYS A 162 31.50 11.83 -14.19
CA LYS A 162 32.25 11.23 -15.29
C LYS A 162 32.98 10.00 -14.73
N GLU A 163 32.77 8.84 -15.34
CA GLU A 163 33.60 7.66 -15.10
C GLU A 163 35.08 8.03 -15.29
N GLU A 164 35.83 7.95 -14.20
CA GLU A 164 37.28 8.10 -14.18
C GLU A 164 37.86 6.80 -14.78
N LYS A 165 38.33 6.87 -16.03
CA LYS A 165 39.05 5.76 -16.65
C LYS A 165 40.45 5.71 -16.06
N ASP A 166 40.69 4.76 -15.17
CA ASP A 166 42.02 4.39 -14.72
C ASP A 166 42.90 3.98 -15.91
N ALA A 167 43.85 4.85 -16.27
CA ALA A 167 44.95 4.51 -17.14
C ALA A 167 45.92 3.59 -16.38
N LYS A 168 45.81 2.27 -16.59
CA LYS A 168 46.91 1.34 -16.29
C LYS A 168 47.73 1.10 -17.56
N ASP A 169 48.76 1.92 -17.72
CA ASP A 169 49.92 1.60 -18.54
C ASP A 169 50.64 0.39 -17.93
N ASN A 170 50.34 -0.81 -18.42
CA ASN A 170 51.25 -1.96 -18.29
C ASN A 170 51.79 -2.27 -19.69
N LYS A 171 52.90 -1.60 -20.02
CA LYS A 171 53.71 -1.89 -21.20
C LYS A 171 54.42 -3.23 -20.97
N SER A 172 54.02 -4.18 -21.80
CA SER A 172 54.70 -5.43 -22.15
C SER A 172 56.24 -5.39 -22.06
N GLU A 173 56.80 -6.24 -21.20
CA GLU A 173 58.11 -6.87 -21.43
C GLU A 173 57.87 -8.35 -21.73
N GLU A 174 57.96 -8.73 -23.01
CA GLU A 174 58.36 -10.09 -23.36
C GLU A 174 59.07 -10.10 -24.71
N LYS A 175 60.21 -10.81 -24.72
CA LYS A 175 61.09 -11.20 -25.84
C LYS A 175 62.12 -10.12 -26.22
N LYS A 176 63.43 -10.38 -26.12
CA LYS A 176 64.15 -11.57 -26.57
C LYS A 176 65.56 -11.62 -26.00
#